data_AF-A0A8H5AD70-F1
#
_entry.id   AF-A0A8H5AD70-F1
#
_cell.length_a   1.000
_cell.length_b   1.000
_cell.length_c   1.000
_cell.angle_alpha   90.00
_cell.angle_beta   90.00
_cell.angle_gamma   90.00
#
_symmetry.space_group_name_H-M   'P 1'
#
loop_
_entity.id
_entity.type
_entity.pdbx_description
1 polymer ?
#
loop_
_entity_poly.entity_id
_entity_poly.type
_entity_poly.pdbx_seq_one_letter_code
_entity_poly.pdbx_strand_id
1 'polypeptide(L)'
;MPSGFEDCPYAGTWNLHNALQVHVDKDLKNEPHFLLLTSSVSGTVGTATESNYCSANGFLDAFARWRRSRGQACVAVSLGMISEMGYRHENPEIESLLLRKAIQPLNEDVFLQIIDLALNSEQDGRIDDSHLLTGLESAAIRELSAQGFDVTSHGVLNEARSSILLASVLAEKESQDVTSQHGHTVVVSAAEWFKGIPSTLSPALAPVADSDTFASPLCN
;
A
#
# COMPACT_ATOMS: atom_id res chain seq x y z
N MET A 1 -19.60 4.83 -33.67
CA MET A 1 -19.74 3.75 -32.66
C MET A 1 -19.09 4.26 -31.39
N PRO A 2 -19.76 4.22 -30.23
CA PRO A 2 -19.24 4.85 -29.02
C PRO A 2 -18.05 4.03 -28.50
N SER A 3 -16.91 4.69 -28.31
CA SER A 3 -15.67 4.12 -27.78
C SER A 3 -15.78 3.95 -26.27
N GLY A 4 -16.27 2.81 -25.81
CA GLY A 4 -16.49 2.47 -24.39
C GLY A 4 -15.21 2.26 -23.57
N PHE A 5 -14.34 3.27 -23.51
CA PHE A 5 -13.18 3.37 -22.62
C PHE A 5 -13.12 4.74 -21.89
N GLU A 6 -14.26 5.45 -21.77
CA GLU A 6 -14.46 6.61 -20.90
C GLU A 6 -14.78 6.09 -19.48
N ASP A 7 -14.06 6.36 -18.39
CA ASP A 7 -12.89 7.19 -18.12
C ASP A 7 -12.08 6.52 -17.01
N CYS A 8 -10.83 6.13 -17.27
CA CYS A 8 -9.96 5.64 -16.21
C CYS A 8 -9.55 6.81 -15.29
N PRO A 9 -9.44 6.61 -13.96
CA PRO A 9 -9.07 7.64 -12.98
C PRO A 9 -7.89 8.55 -13.36
N TYR A 10 -6.99 8.08 -14.23
CA TYR A 10 -5.88 8.86 -14.75
C TYR A 10 -6.32 10.16 -15.43
N ALA A 11 -7.35 10.11 -16.29
CA ALA A 11 -7.74 11.25 -17.12
C ALA A 11 -8.33 12.35 -16.24
N GLY A 12 -9.23 11.98 -15.32
CA GLY A 12 -9.81 12.90 -14.35
C GLY A 12 -8.75 13.53 -13.44
N THR A 13 -7.81 12.72 -12.93
CA THR A 13 -6.71 13.20 -12.07
C THR A 13 -5.80 14.18 -12.81
N TRP A 14 -5.44 13.87 -14.05
CA TRP A 14 -4.59 14.73 -14.88
C TRP A 14 -5.29 16.04 -15.26
N ASN A 15 -6.59 15.98 -15.58
CA ASN A 15 -7.40 17.16 -15.86
C ASN A 15 -7.49 18.07 -14.63
N LEU A 16 -7.73 17.49 -13.44
CA LEU A 16 -7.75 18.24 -12.19
C LEU A 16 -6.38 18.88 -11.89
N HIS A 17 -5.28 18.16 -12.14
CA HIS A 17 -3.94 18.72 -12.03
C HIS A 17 -3.73 19.94 -12.91
N ASN A 18 -4.04 19.83 -14.20
CA ASN A 18 -3.86 20.92 -15.16
C ASN A 18 -4.73 22.13 -14.80
N ALA A 19 -5.97 21.89 -14.36
CA ALA A 19 -6.86 22.96 -13.89
C ALA A 19 -6.25 23.70 -12.68
N LEU A 20 -5.66 22.97 -11.73
CA LEU A 20 -5.00 23.55 -10.56
C LEU A 20 -3.70 24.29 -10.93
N GLN A 21 -2.92 23.81 -11.91
CA GLN A 21 -1.70 24.49 -12.37
C GLN A 21 -1.97 25.89 -12.92
N VAL A 22 -3.07 26.07 -13.67
CA VAL A 22 -3.47 27.39 -14.22
C VAL A 22 -3.68 28.44 -13.12
N HIS A 23 -4.03 28.01 -11.91
CA HIS A 23 -4.19 28.90 -10.75
C HIS A 23 -2.88 29.15 -10.01
N VAL A 24 -2.00 28.14 -9.91
CA VAL A 24 -0.67 28.26 -9.28
C VAL A 24 0.27 29.19 -10.07
N ASP A 25 0.26 29.10 -11.42
CA ASP A 25 1.11 29.95 -12.28
C ASP A 25 0.76 31.45 -12.20
N LYS A 26 -0.43 31.79 -11.70
CA LYS A 26 -0.89 33.18 -11.55
C LYS A 26 -0.60 33.76 -10.17
N ASP A 27 -0.45 32.91 -9.15
CA ASP A 27 0.02 33.26 -7.81
C ASP A 27 0.28 31.95 -7.05
N LEU A 28 1.53 31.66 -6.64
CA LEU A 28 1.87 30.47 -5.84
C LEU A 28 1.09 30.37 -4.53
N LYS A 29 0.43 31.46 -4.11
CA LYS A 29 -0.49 31.53 -2.96
C LYS A 29 -1.86 30.88 -3.22
N ASN A 30 -2.17 30.49 -4.45
CA ASN A 30 -3.44 29.88 -4.85
C ASN A 30 -3.36 28.36 -5.00
N GLU A 31 -2.25 27.74 -4.59
CA GLU A 31 -2.22 26.29 -4.51
C GLU A 31 -3.28 25.80 -3.50
N PRO A 32 -4.08 24.77 -3.84
CA PRO A 32 -4.98 24.18 -2.87
C PRO A 32 -4.21 23.67 -1.66
N HIS A 33 -4.79 23.84 -0.48
CA HIS A 33 -4.18 23.40 0.77
C HIS A 33 -4.06 21.87 0.88
N PHE A 34 -4.84 21.13 0.07
CA PHE A 34 -4.79 19.68 -0.02
C PHE A 34 -5.27 19.22 -1.39
N LEU A 35 -4.82 18.04 -1.81
CA LEU A 35 -5.48 17.24 -2.84
C LEU A 35 -5.50 15.78 -2.40
N LEU A 36 -6.68 15.22 -2.21
CA LEU A 36 -6.82 13.83 -1.79
C LEU A 36 -7.32 12.97 -2.95
N LEU A 37 -6.61 11.90 -3.24
CA LEU A 37 -6.99 10.87 -4.21
C LEU A 37 -7.39 9.61 -3.46
N THR A 38 -8.57 9.09 -3.75
CA THR A 38 -9.01 7.79 -3.24
C THR A 38 -8.53 6.69 -4.18
N SER A 39 -7.61 5.87 -3.69
CA SER A 39 -7.06 4.69 -4.36
C SER A 39 -7.55 3.43 -3.65
N SER A 40 -7.05 2.27 -4.05
CA SER A 40 -7.38 0.97 -3.46
C SER A 40 -6.14 0.16 -3.15
N VAL A 41 -6.18 -0.62 -2.07
CA VAL A 41 -5.18 -1.65 -1.74
C VAL A 41 -4.86 -2.56 -2.93
N SER A 42 -5.84 -2.82 -3.81
CA SER A 42 -5.66 -3.61 -5.05
C SER A 42 -4.58 -3.05 -5.98
N GLY A 43 -4.36 -1.72 -6.00
CA GLY A 43 -3.27 -1.09 -6.75
C GLY A 43 -1.88 -1.50 -6.25
N THR A 44 -1.75 -1.68 -4.94
CA THR A 44 -0.50 -2.10 -4.28
C THR A 44 -0.30 -3.61 -4.41
N VAL A 45 -1.29 -4.40 -4.00
CA VAL A 45 -1.15 -5.86 -3.85
C VAL A 45 -1.31 -6.60 -5.17
N GLY A 46 -2.06 -6.03 -6.11
CA GLY A 46 -2.45 -6.69 -7.34
C GLY A 46 -3.55 -7.72 -7.10
N THR A 47 -4.65 -7.59 -7.84
CA THR A 47 -5.75 -8.55 -7.81
C THR A 47 -5.84 -9.25 -9.16
N ALA A 48 -5.74 -10.58 -9.14
CA ALA A 48 -5.90 -11.40 -10.34
C ALA A 48 -7.24 -11.06 -11.03
N THR A 49 -7.22 -10.93 -12.36
CA THR A 49 -8.34 -10.53 -13.23
C THR A 49 -8.73 -9.04 -13.21
N GLU A 50 -8.14 -8.21 -12.34
CA GLU A 50 -8.45 -6.79 -12.22
C GLU A 50 -7.27 -5.88 -12.63
N SER A 51 -6.47 -6.29 -13.63
CA SER A 51 -5.24 -5.58 -14.03
C SER A 51 -5.47 -4.09 -14.35
N ASN A 52 -6.56 -3.78 -15.06
CA ASN A 52 -6.92 -2.41 -15.40
C ASN A 52 -7.20 -1.58 -14.14
N TYR A 53 -7.96 -2.13 -13.20
CA TYR A 53 -8.26 -1.48 -11.92
C TYR A 53 -6.99 -1.29 -11.07
N CYS A 54 -6.15 -2.32 -10.98
CA CYS A 54 -4.89 -2.24 -10.24
C CYS A 54 -3.96 -1.17 -10.84
N SER A 55 -3.84 -1.12 -12.17
CA SER A 55 -3.01 -0.12 -12.86
C SER A 55 -3.52 1.31 -12.68
N ALA A 56 -4.84 1.50 -12.66
CA ALA A 56 -5.43 2.81 -12.43
C ALA A 56 -5.16 3.32 -11.00
N ASN A 57 -5.32 2.46 -9.99
CA ASN A 57 -5.03 2.80 -8.60
C ASN A 57 -3.52 3.01 -8.36
N GLY A 58 -2.67 2.17 -8.95
CA GLY A 58 -1.21 2.36 -8.91
C GLY A 58 -0.77 3.68 -9.56
N PHE A 59 -1.47 4.14 -10.61
CA PHE A 59 -1.26 5.48 -11.15
C PHE A 59 -1.57 6.57 -10.12
N LEU A 60 -2.69 6.49 -9.38
CA LEU A 60 -3.05 7.49 -8.37
C LEU A 60 -2.00 7.56 -7.25
N ASP A 61 -1.54 6.40 -6.78
CA ASP A 61 -0.51 6.28 -5.74
C ASP A 61 0.81 6.93 -6.19
N ALA A 62 1.26 6.59 -7.41
CA ALA A 62 2.46 7.16 -8.00
C ALA A 62 2.30 8.66 -8.32
N PHE A 63 1.11 9.09 -8.73
CA PHE A 63 0.81 10.48 -9.06
C PHE A 63 0.90 11.36 -7.83
N ALA A 64 0.39 10.93 -6.68
CA ALA A 64 0.50 11.70 -5.43
C ALA A 64 1.96 11.94 -5.05
N ARG A 65 2.78 10.89 -5.14
CA ARG A 65 4.22 10.96 -4.87
C ARG A 65 4.96 11.86 -5.86
N TRP A 66 4.63 11.76 -7.15
CA TRP A 66 5.15 12.64 -8.20
C TRP A 66 4.76 14.11 -7.95
N ARG A 67 3.51 14.38 -7.59
CA ARG A 67 3.03 15.73 -7.33
C ARG A 67 3.70 16.35 -6.09
N ARG A 68 3.82 15.60 -4.98
CA ARG A 68 4.60 16.05 -3.81
C ARG A 68 6.07 16.30 -4.14
N SER A 69 6.69 15.51 -5.01
CA SER A 69 8.08 15.75 -5.45
C SER A 69 8.28 17.10 -6.17
N ARG A 70 7.20 17.68 -6.67
CA ARG A 70 7.17 19.02 -7.28
C ARG A 70 6.83 20.12 -6.28
N GLY A 71 6.80 19.80 -4.98
CA GLY A 71 6.40 20.69 -3.91
C GLY A 71 4.89 20.96 -3.86
N GLN A 72 4.09 20.12 -4.52
CA GLN A 72 2.66 20.34 -4.64
C GLN A 72 1.83 19.39 -3.76
N ALA A 73 0.78 19.91 -3.14
CA ALA A 73 -0.13 19.16 -2.28
C ALA A 73 -0.76 17.98 -3.06
N CYS A 74 -0.60 16.77 -2.52
CA CYS A 74 -1.28 15.56 -2.96
C CYS A 74 -1.05 14.37 -2.01
N VAL A 75 -2.12 13.73 -1.55
CA VAL A 75 -2.10 12.46 -0.83
C VAL A 75 -3.00 11.45 -1.52
N ALA A 76 -2.50 10.24 -1.73
CA ALA A 76 -3.30 9.10 -2.16
C ALA A 76 -3.61 8.21 -0.96
N VAL A 77 -4.88 7.91 -0.73
CA VAL A 77 -5.32 6.96 0.30
C VAL A 77 -5.73 5.67 -0.39
N SER A 78 -4.89 4.63 -0.31
CA SER A 78 -5.21 3.29 -0.78
C SER A 78 -6.10 2.60 0.22
N LEU A 79 -7.40 2.66 -0.05
CA LEU A 79 -8.41 2.11 0.83
C LEU A 79 -8.47 0.58 0.70
N GLY A 80 -8.46 -0.08 1.86
CA GLY A 80 -8.92 -1.44 2.03
C GLY A 80 -10.44 -1.57 1.78
N MET A 81 -11.04 -2.67 2.21
CA MET A 81 -12.50 -2.80 2.16
C MET A 81 -13.13 -1.80 3.13
N ILE A 82 -14.21 -1.13 2.74
CA ILE A 82 -15.01 -0.32 3.67
C ILE A 82 -16.25 -1.13 4.03
N SER A 83 -16.39 -1.51 5.31
CA SER A 83 -17.64 -2.06 5.85
C SER A 83 -18.61 -0.91 6.05
N GLU A 84 -19.90 -1.15 5.80
CA GLU A 84 -21.01 -0.22 5.99
C GLU A 84 -21.32 0.78 4.86
N MET A 85 -20.52 0.89 3.78
CA MET A 85 -20.82 1.78 2.64
C MET A 85 -20.50 1.17 1.27
N GLY A 86 -21.47 1.20 0.34
CA GLY A 86 -21.33 0.77 -1.06
C GLY A 86 -21.95 -0.60 -1.39
N TYR A 87 -21.94 -0.98 -2.70
CA TYR A 87 -22.59 -2.16 -3.32
C TYR A 87 -22.26 -3.54 -2.70
N ARG A 88 -21.36 -3.61 -1.70
CA ARG A 88 -20.88 -4.88 -1.11
C ARG A 88 -21.49 -5.24 0.25
N HIS A 89 -22.30 -4.38 0.87
CA HIS A 89 -23.02 -4.70 2.11
C HIS A 89 -24.08 -5.82 1.92
N GLU A 90 -24.45 -6.16 0.68
CA GLU A 90 -25.47 -7.18 0.40
C GLU A 90 -24.92 -8.63 0.32
N ASN A 91 -23.61 -8.86 0.46
CA ASN A 91 -23.01 -10.17 0.19
C ASN A 91 -22.02 -10.64 1.30
N PRO A 92 -22.49 -11.36 2.33
CA PRO A 92 -21.66 -11.87 3.43
C PRO A 92 -20.53 -12.81 2.97
N GLU A 93 -20.65 -13.42 1.79
CA GLU A 93 -19.61 -14.25 1.20
C GLU A 93 -18.35 -13.44 0.83
N ILE A 94 -18.50 -12.17 0.46
CA ILE A 94 -17.41 -11.28 0.05
C ILE A 94 -16.56 -10.90 1.26
N GLU A 95 -17.18 -10.61 2.39
CA GLU A 95 -16.49 -10.33 3.66
C GLU A 95 -15.62 -11.51 4.08
N SER A 96 -16.20 -12.73 4.06
CA SER A 96 -15.47 -13.95 4.40
C SER A 96 -14.27 -14.25 3.48
N LEU A 97 -14.40 -13.92 2.19
CA LEU A 97 -13.32 -14.08 1.20
C LEU A 97 -12.17 -13.10 1.45
N LEU A 98 -12.47 -11.90 1.94
CA LEU A 98 -11.50 -10.81 2.13
C LEU A 98 -10.75 -10.92 3.45
N LEU A 99 -11.43 -11.37 4.52
CA LEU A 99 -10.76 -11.77 5.76
C LEU A 99 -9.73 -12.89 5.49
N ARG A 100 -10.06 -13.85 4.62
CA ARG A 100 -9.10 -14.87 4.14
C ARG A 100 -7.93 -14.29 3.33
N LYS A 101 -8.10 -13.12 2.71
CA LYS A 101 -7.03 -12.39 2.01
C LYS A 101 -6.25 -11.44 2.91
N ALA A 102 -6.54 -11.45 4.22
CA ALA A 102 -5.96 -10.56 5.22
C ALA A 102 -6.27 -9.06 5.00
N ILE A 103 -7.32 -8.74 4.25
CA ILE A 103 -7.77 -7.35 4.04
C ILE A 103 -8.85 -7.04 5.07
N GLN A 104 -8.59 -6.08 5.94
CA GLN A 104 -9.54 -5.68 6.97
C GLN A 104 -10.67 -4.79 6.43
N PRO A 105 -11.91 -5.01 6.90
CA PRO A 105 -12.98 -4.04 6.76
C PRO A 105 -12.68 -2.78 7.58
N LEU A 106 -12.87 -1.63 6.94
CA LEU A 106 -12.80 -0.31 7.52
C LEU A 106 -14.21 0.17 7.80
N ASN A 107 -14.56 0.45 9.06
CA ASN A 107 -15.84 1.10 9.35
C ASN A 107 -15.76 2.61 9.02
N GLU A 108 -16.92 3.28 9.04
CA GLU A 108 -17.02 4.72 8.74
C GLU A 108 -16.17 5.58 9.68
N ASP A 109 -16.16 5.29 10.98
CA ASP A 109 -15.40 6.07 11.97
C ASP A 109 -13.90 6.05 11.69
N VAL A 110 -13.35 4.87 11.39
CA VAL A 110 -11.93 4.72 11.08
C VAL A 110 -11.63 5.34 9.71
N PHE A 111 -12.54 5.22 8.74
CA PHE A 111 -12.41 5.89 7.45
C PHE A 111 -12.28 7.41 7.61
N LEU A 112 -13.15 8.05 8.39
CA LEU A 112 -13.08 9.49 8.64
C LEU A 112 -11.77 9.88 9.34
N GLN A 113 -11.32 9.08 10.31
CA GLN A 113 -10.02 9.30 10.98
C GLN A 113 -8.84 9.21 10.00
N ILE A 114 -8.87 8.30 9.03
CA ILE A 114 -7.84 8.19 8.00
C ILE A 114 -7.86 9.41 7.09
N ILE A 115 -9.04 9.91 6.71
CA ILE A 115 -9.14 11.13 5.90
C ILE A 115 -8.58 12.33 6.68
N ASP A 116 -8.94 12.48 7.96
CA ASP A 116 -8.38 13.53 8.81
C ASP A 116 -6.86 13.43 8.94
N LEU A 117 -6.32 12.21 9.10
CA LEU A 117 -4.88 11.97 9.13
C LEU A 117 -4.22 12.34 7.79
N ALA A 118 -4.82 11.94 6.67
CA ALA A 118 -4.32 12.22 5.33
C ALA A 118 -4.26 13.73 5.05
N LEU A 119 -5.29 14.47 5.44
CA LEU A 119 -5.34 15.92 5.25
C LEU A 119 -4.33 16.65 6.15
N ASN A 120 -4.04 16.13 7.34
CA ASN A 120 -3.01 16.70 8.20
C ASN A 120 -1.58 16.40 7.71
N SER A 121 -1.33 15.23 7.11
CA SER A 121 -0.01 14.86 6.58
C SER A 121 0.44 15.72 5.39
N GLU A 122 -0.50 16.40 4.73
CA GLU A 122 -0.21 17.37 3.67
C GLU A 122 0.55 18.59 4.18
N GLN A 123 0.36 18.98 5.45
CA GLN A 123 1.03 20.15 6.03
C GLN A 123 2.56 19.98 6.12
N ASP A 124 3.02 18.76 6.33
CA ASP A 124 4.44 18.44 6.44
C ASP A 124 5.13 18.39 5.07
N GLY A 125 4.38 18.24 3.98
CA GLY A 125 4.88 18.28 2.60
C GLY A 125 5.89 17.18 2.23
N ARG A 126 6.11 16.19 3.11
CA ARG A 126 7.08 15.11 2.88
C ARG A 126 6.61 14.18 1.77
N ILE A 127 7.50 13.78 0.87
CA ILE A 127 7.16 12.83 -0.20
C ILE A 127 6.74 11.47 0.36
N ASP A 128 7.31 11.07 1.51
CA ASP A 128 7.02 9.78 2.13
C ASP A 128 5.56 9.68 2.63
N ASP A 129 4.94 10.80 2.97
CA ASP A 129 3.58 10.85 3.49
C ASP A 129 2.53 11.06 2.37
N SER A 130 2.95 10.98 1.09
CA SER A 130 2.06 11.13 -0.06
C SER A 130 1.11 9.95 -0.25
N HIS A 131 1.30 8.85 0.49
CA HIS A 131 0.56 7.61 0.31
C HIS A 131 0.23 6.96 1.64
N LEU A 132 -1.04 6.67 1.88
CA LEU A 132 -1.54 5.94 3.05
C LEU A 132 -2.20 4.65 2.59
N LEU A 133 -1.71 3.52 3.09
CA LEU A 133 -2.23 2.19 2.77
C LEU A 133 -3.02 1.64 3.94
N THR A 134 -4.26 1.21 3.69
CA THR A 134 -5.15 0.68 4.73
C THR A 134 -5.59 -0.74 4.38
N GLY A 135 -6.04 -1.46 5.40
CA GLY A 135 -6.51 -2.84 5.29
C GLY A 135 -5.41 -3.90 5.37
N LEU A 136 -4.13 -3.53 5.53
CA LEU A 136 -2.99 -4.44 5.69
C LEU A 136 -2.25 -4.20 7.01
N GLU A 137 -2.96 -3.77 8.04
CA GLU A 137 -2.39 -3.46 9.34
C GLU A 137 -1.87 -4.73 10.01
N SER A 138 -0.58 -4.72 10.41
CA SER A 138 0.08 -5.90 10.99
C SER A 138 -0.65 -6.44 12.23
N ALA A 139 -1.19 -5.56 13.06
CA ALA A 139 -1.97 -5.94 14.24
C ALA A 139 -3.22 -6.75 13.91
N ALA A 140 -3.97 -6.31 12.91
CA ALA A 140 -5.19 -6.99 12.51
C ALA A 140 -4.91 -8.31 11.78
N ILE A 141 -3.82 -8.37 11.00
CA ILE A 141 -3.32 -9.63 10.42
C ILE A 141 -3.00 -10.65 11.52
N ARG A 142 -2.35 -10.22 12.60
CA ARG A 142 -2.05 -11.09 13.75
C ARG A 142 -3.32 -11.59 14.44
N GLU A 143 -4.31 -10.71 14.63
CA GLU A 143 -5.59 -11.09 15.22
C GLU A 143 -6.32 -12.14 14.38
N LEU A 144 -6.36 -11.98 13.05
CA LEU A 144 -6.91 -12.99 12.15
C LEU A 144 -6.14 -14.32 12.25
N SER A 145 -4.81 -14.28 12.31
CA SER A 145 -4.01 -15.49 12.48
C SER A 145 -4.30 -16.19 13.82
N ALA A 146 -4.47 -15.44 14.91
CA ALA A 146 -4.82 -15.97 16.21
C ALA A 146 -6.23 -16.59 16.25
N GLN A 147 -7.15 -16.10 15.42
CA GLN A 147 -8.48 -16.68 15.22
C GLN A 147 -8.45 -17.95 14.33
N GLY A 148 -7.28 -18.37 13.85
CA GLY A 148 -7.08 -19.59 13.07
C GLY A 148 -7.20 -19.41 11.55
N PHE A 149 -7.25 -18.17 11.06
CA PHE A 149 -7.19 -17.92 9.61
C PHE A 149 -5.76 -18.09 9.09
N ASP A 150 -5.61 -18.86 8.01
CA ASP A 150 -4.34 -19.01 7.31
C ASP A 150 -4.08 -17.82 6.37
N VAL A 151 -3.65 -16.70 6.96
CA VAL A 151 -3.36 -15.43 6.28
C VAL A 151 -1.93 -15.32 5.75
N THR A 152 -1.00 -16.14 6.28
CA THR A 152 0.43 -16.06 5.95
C THR A 152 0.83 -16.98 4.80
N SER A 153 0.13 -18.11 4.63
CA SER A 153 0.49 -19.10 3.59
C SER A 153 -0.22 -18.82 2.26
N HIS A 154 -1.33 -18.08 2.29
CA HIS A 154 -2.17 -17.78 1.14
C HIS A 154 -2.62 -16.32 1.15
N GLY A 155 -2.81 -15.74 -0.05
CA GLY A 155 -3.35 -14.39 -0.21
C GLY A 155 -2.28 -13.29 -0.34
N VAL A 156 -2.66 -12.07 0.05
CA VAL A 156 -1.91 -10.83 -0.21
C VAL A 156 -0.49 -10.84 0.38
N LEU A 157 -0.29 -11.53 1.49
CA LEU A 157 1.00 -11.55 2.19
C LEU A 157 2.06 -12.42 1.53
N ASN A 158 1.64 -13.36 0.66
CA ASN A 158 2.57 -14.17 -0.13
C ASN A 158 3.03 -13.48 -1.42
N GLU A 159 2.51 -12.29 -1.71
CA GLU A 159 2.95 -11.49 -2.86
C GLU A 159 4.29 -10.82 -2.58
N ALA A 160 5.15 -10.74 -3.61
CA ALA A 160 6.49 -10.17 -3.47
C ALA A 160 6.49 -8.74 -2.89
N ARG A 161 5.44 -7.96 -3.19
CA ARG A 161 5.28 -6.57 -2.72
C ARG A 161 4.91 -6.46 -1.24
N SER A 162 4.32 -7.50 -0.66
CA SER A 162 3.93 -7.55 0.75
C SER A 162 4.93 -8.33 1.62
N SER A 163 6.02 -8.81 1.03
CA SER A 163 7.00 -9.69 1.68
C SER A 163 7.63 -9.08 2.94
N ILE A 164 7.92 -7.78 2.94
CA ILE A 164 8.46 -7.07 4.11
C ILE A 164 7.42 -7.04 5.25
N LEU A 165 6.14 -6.80 4.92
CA LEU A 165 5.06 -6.83 5.89
C LEU A 165 4.91 -8.23 6.49
N LEU A 166 4.92 -9.27 5.66
CA LEU A 166 4.90 -10.65 6.13
C LEU A 166 6.08 -10.95 7.07
N ALA A 167 7.29 -10.53 6.70
CA ALA A 167 8.47 -10.70 7.55
C ALA A 167 8.35 -9.97 8.89
N SER A 168 7.76 -8.77 8.93
CA SER A 168 7.51 -8.08 10.21
C SER A 168 6.52 -8.83 11.09
N VAL A 169 5.45 -9.40 10.50
CA VAL A 169 4.44 -10.19 11.22
C VAL A 169 5.07 -11.46 11.79
N LEU A 170 5.93 -12.13 11.01
CA LEU A 170 6.65 -13.33 11.45
C LEU A 170 7.70 -13.04 12.52
N ALA A 171 8.48 -11.97 12.36
CA ALA A 171 9.51 -11.58 13.35
C ALA A 171 8.90 -11.27 14.73
N GLU A 172 7.75 -10.60 14.75
CA GLU A 172 7.03 -10.33 16.00
C GLU A 172 6.44 -11.60 16.61
N LYS A 173 5.93 -12.54 15.80
CA LYS A 173 5.49 -13.85 16.29
C LYS A 173 6.64 -14.63 16.91
N GLU A 174 7.80 -14.68 16.25
CA GLU A 174 9.01 -15.27 16.83
C GLU A 174 9.40 -14.58 18.14
N SER A 175 9.31 -13.25 18.26
CA SER A 175 9.59 -12.57 19.53
C SER A 175 8.65 -12.96 20.68
N GLN A 176 7.40 -13.35 20.37
CA GLN A 176 6.43 -13.89 21.34
C GLN A 176 6.69 -15.37 21.64
N ASP A 177 7.08 -16.15 20.62
CA ASP A 177 7.39 -17.57 20.73
C ASP A 177 8.79 -17.84 21.30
N VAL A 178 9.73 -16.88 21.32
CA VAL A 178 11.09 -16.99 21.87
C VAL A 178 11.13 -17.16 23.41
N THR A 179 9.96 -17.19 24.06
CA THR A 179 9.79 -17.92 25.33
C THR A 179 9.99 -19.45 25.20
N SER A 180 10.16 -19.98 23.98
CA SER A 180 10.18 -21.41 23.60
C SER A 180 10.98 -21.68 22.30
N GLN A 181 12.32 -21.80 22.43
CA GLN A 181 13.24 -22.51 21.52
C GLN A 181 13.74 -21.88 20.19
N HIS A 182 14.95 -22.33 19.80
CA HIS A 182 15.88 -21.84 18.77
C HIS A 182 16.02 -22.79 17.56
N GLY A 183 16.32 -22.25 16.37
CA GLY A 183 16.90 -22.94 15.19
C GLY A 183 16.12 -22.64 13.89
N HIS A 184 16.66 -22.51 12.67
CA HIS A 184 17.95 -22.75 12.02
C HIS A 184 18.04 -21.81 10.77
N THR A 185 19.23 -21.35 10.38
CA THR A 185 19.43 -20.49 9.19
C THR A 185 19.87 -21.29 7.98
N VAL A 186 19.17 -21.13 6.84
CA VAL A 186 19.57 -21.65 5.53
C VAL A 186 20.40 -20.59 4.80
N VAL A 187 21.58 -20.97 4.31
CA VAL A 187 22.52 -20.08 3.60
C VAL A 187 22.27 -20.18 2.10
N VAL A 188 21.75 -19.12 1.50
CA VAL A 188 21.71 -18.92 0.04
C VAL A 188 22.92 -18.06 -0.37
N SER A 189 23.57 -18.41 -1.47
CA SER A 189 24.61 -17.59 -2.11
C SER A 189 24.01 -16.25 -2.53
N ALA A 190 24.18 -15.22 -1.71
CA ALA A 190 23.60 -13.91 -1.92
C ALA A 190 24.66 -12.79 -1.99
N ALA A 191 24.29 -11.69 -2.62
CA ALA A 191 25.09 -10.46 -2.71
C ALA A 191 25.57 -9.97 -1.33
N GLU A 192 26.70 -9.25 -1.27
CA GLU A 192 27.32 -8.87 0.00
C GLU A 192 26.42 -8.01 0.90
N TRP A 193 25.59 -7.13 0.33
CA TRP A 193 24.61 -6.33 1.07
C TRP A 193 23.55 -7.20 1.76
N PHE A 194 23.23 -8.36 1.18
CA PHE A 194 22.21 -9.28 1.68
C PHE A 194 22.67 -10.07 2.91
N LYS A 195 23.98 -10.29 3.05
CA LYS A 195 24.58 -11.05 4.17
C LYS A 195 24.43 -10.33 5.53
N GLY A 196 24.21 -9.01 5.53
CA GLY A 196 24.03 -8.20 6.74
C GLY A 196 22.59 -8.09 7.23
N ILE A 197 21.63 -8.71 6.54
CA ILE A 197 20.21 -8.57 6.83
C ILE A 197 19.78 -9.56 7.92
N PRO A 198 18.94 -9.15 8.90
CA PRO A 198 18.37 -10.06 9.88
C PRO A 198 17.72 -11.29 9.22
N SER A 199 17.89 -12.47 9.80
CA SER A 199 17.38 -13.73 9.26
C SER A 199 15.87 -13.75 9.04
N THR A 200 15.13 -12.92 9.80
CA THR A 200 13.69 -12.72 9.67
C THR A 200 13.29 -12.01 8.38
N LEU A 201 14.15 -11.12 7.86
CA LEU A 201 13.93 -10.35 6.63
C LEU A 201 14.57 -11.02 5.40
N SER A 202 15.46 -11.99 5.58
CA SER A 202 16.12 -12.68 4.48
C SER A 202 15.14 -13.32 3.49
N PRO A 203 14.08 -14.04 3.90
CA PRO A 203 13.12 -14.60 2.95
C PRO A 203 12.41 -13.52 2.11
N ALA A 204 12.11 -12.36 2.70
CA ALA A 204 11.41 -11.28 2.03
C ALA A 204 12.26 -10.58 0.96
N LEU A 205 13.55 -10.43 1.22
CA LEU A 205 14.47 -9.74 0.32
C LEU A 205 15.19 -10.68 -0.63
N ALA A 206 15.09 -12.00 -0.43
CA ALA A 206 15.73 -13.00 -1.29
C ALA A 206 15.41 -12.84 -2.79
N PRO A 207 14.17 -12.51 -3.21
CA PRO A 207 13.85 -12.31 -4.61
C PRO A 207 14.53 -11.10 -5.26
N VAL A 208 15.00 -10.13 -4.45
CA VAL A 208 15.66 -8.90 -4.92
C VAL A 208 17.16 -8.88 -4.60
N ALA A 209 17.68 -9.93 -3.95
CA ALA A 209 19.07 -10.06 -3.53
C ALA A 209 20.05 -9.84 -4.69
N ASP A 210 19.68 -10.29 -5.88
CA ASP A 210 20.50 -10.25 -7.10
C ASP A 210 20.12 -9.09 -8.05
N SER A 211 19.32 -8.12 -7.60
CA SER A 211 18.91 -6.99 -8.46
C SER A 211 20.02 -5.94 -8.60
N ASP A 212 20.33 -5.56 -9.84
CA ASP A 212 21.40 -4.61 -10.19
C ASP A 212 21.20 -3.23 -9.53
N THR A 213 19.95 -2.83 -9.32
CA THR A 213 19.57 -1.56 -8.69
C THR A 213 20.06 -1.43 -7.25
N PHE A 214 20.25 -2.55 -6.54
CA PHE A 214 20.78 -2.60 -5.17
C PHE A 214 22.29 -2.91 -5.12
N ALA A 215 22.88 -3.35 -6.23
CA ALA A 215 24.31 -3.61 -6.36
C ALA A 215 25.13 -2.36 -6.67
N SER A 216 24.50 -1.29 -7.18
CA SER A 216 25.18 -0.01 -7.41
C SER A 216 25.24 0.80 -6.11
N PRO A 217 26.44 1.29 -5.69
CA PRO A 217 26.48 2.33 -4.68
C PRO A 217 25.68 3.53 -5.20
N LEU A 218 24.79 4.04 -4.36
CA LEU A 218 24.00 5.24 -4.61
C LEU A 218 24.89 6.32 -5.24
N CYS A 219 24.45 6.90 -6.37
CA CYS A 219 25.06 8.10 -6.93
C CYS A 219 25.21 9.15 -5.82
N ASN A 220 26.44 9.65 -5.66
CA ASN A 220 26.74 10.89 -4.95
C ASN A 220 26.00 12.08 -5.56
#